data_AF-A0A3D4AZI5-F1
#
_entry.id   AF-A0A3D4AZI5-F1
#
_cell.length_a   1.000
_cell.length_b   1.000
_cell.length_c   1.000
_cell.angle_alpha   90.00
_cell.angle_beta   90.00
_cell.angle_gamma   90.00
#
_symmetry.space_group_name_H-M   'P 1'
#
loop_
_entity.id
_entity.type
_entity.pdbx_description
1 polymer ?
#
loop_
_entity_poly.entity_id
_entity_poly.type
_entity_poly.pdbx_seq_one_letter_code
_entity_poly.pdbx_strand_id
1 'polypeptide(L)' 'QGCLARVLTPEGEDLDTAPDIVIRGDSFDPDCGYPWSVELNNGNVLVIYYYVNENGVRGIEGTIVEDV' A
#
# COMPACT_ATOMS: atom_id res chain seq x y z
N GLN A 1 -11.67 -2.46 -0.09
CA GLN A 1 -11.34 -1.71 -1.32
C GLN A 1 -10.20 -0.78 -0.96
N GLY A 2 -9.09 -0.78 -1.70
CA GLY A 2 -7.93 0.01 -1.33
C GLY A 2 -6.62 -0.70 -1.68
N CYS A 3 -5.70 -0.74 -0.72
CA CYS A 3 -4.32 -1.18 -0.93
C CYS A 3 -3.91 -2.18 0.16
N LEU A 4 -3.35 -3.31 -0.27
CA LEU A 4 -2.73 -4.31 0.58
C LEU A 4 -1.23 -4.38 0.26
N ALA A 5 -0.44 -4.78 1.23
CA ALA A 5 0.99 -5.05 1.07
C ALA A 5 1.37 -6.38 1.75
N ARG A 6 2.47 -6.95 1.29
CA ARG A 6 3.19 -8.04 1.96
C ARG A 6 4.67 -7.67 1.99
N VAL A 7 5.34 -7.99 3.08
CA VAL A 7 6.80 -7.95 3.16
C VAL A 7 7.29 -9.37 2.91
N LEU A 8 8.18 -9.51 1.94
CA LEU A 8 8.71 -10.81 1.51
C LEU A 8 10.19 -10.92 1.86
N THR A 9 10.71 -12.14 1.83
CA THR A 9 12.16 -12.35 1.75
C THR A 9 12.70 -11.77 0.43
N PRO A 10 14.01 -11.45 0.33
CA PRO A 10 14.58 -10.89 -0.90
C PRO A 10 14.32 -11.73 -2.15
N GLU A 11 14.25 -13.05 -2.00
CA GLU A 11 13.95 -14.01 -3.07
C GLU A 11 12.44 -14.20 -3.33
N GLY A 12 11.57 -13.69 -2.44
CA GLY A 12 10.12 -13.73 -2.60
C GLY A 12 9.48 -15.12 -2.43
N GLU A 13 10.19 -16.06 -1.81
CA GLU A 13 9.75 -17.45 -1.67
C GLU A 13 8.58 -17.63 -0.69
N ASP A 14 8.36 -16.64 0.18
CA ASP A 14 7.34 -16.64 1.22
C ASP A 14 6.03 -15.99 0.77
N LEU A 15 5.85 -15.71 -0.52
CA LEU A 15 4.66 -15.01 -1.05
C LEU A 15 3.34 -15.63 -0.59
N ASP A 16 3.22 -16.95 -0.55
CA ASP A 16 1.98 -17.65 -0.15
C ASP A 16 1.74 -17.59 1.37
N THR A 17 2.77 -17.38 2.17
CA THR A 17 2.73 -17.45 3.64
C THR A 17 2.85 -16.10 4.34
N ALA A 18 3.38 -15.09 3.65
CA ALA A 18 3.59 -13.75 4.20
C ALA A 18 2.23 -13.12 4.59
N PRO A 19 2.14 -12.51 5.78
CA PRO A 19 0.90 -11.92 6.25
C PRO A 19 0.51 -10.68 5.43
N ASP A 20 -0.79 -10.49 5.24
CA ASP A 20 -1.32 -9.28 4.62
C ASP A 20 -1.22 -8.08 5.59
N ILE A 21 -0.74 -6.96 5.08
CA ILE A 21 -0.75 -5.65 5.73
C ILE A 21 -1.79 -4.79 5.02
N VAL A 22 -2.77 -4.28 5.76
CA VAL A 22 -3.76 -3.34 5.20
C VAL A 22 -3.16 -1.94 5.19
N ILE A 23 -2.79 -1.46 3.99
CA ILE A 23 -2.33 -0.08 3.80
C ILE A 23 -3.52 0.88 3.78
N ARG A 24 -4.59 0.52 3.03
CA ARG A 24 -5.87 1.24 2.99
C ARG A 24 -7.02 0.27 2.77
N GLY A 25 -8.12 0.48 3.47
CA GLY A 25 -9.34 -0.36 3.38
C GLY A 25 -10.62 0.43 3.09
N ASP A 26 -10.52 1.75 2.98
CA ASP A 26 -11.58 2.73 3.11
C ASP A 26 -11.91 3.51 1.82
N SER A 27 -11.42 3.04 0.66
CA SER A 27 -11.74 3.69 -0.62
C SER A 27 -13.24 3.71 -0.87
N PHE A 28 -13.75 4.87 -1.28
CA PHE A 28 -15.18 5.07 -1.56
C PHE A 28 -15.64 4.33 -2.83
N ASP A 29 -14.74 4.15 -3.79
CA ASP A 29 -14.99 3.51 -5.10
C ASP A 29 -14.02 2.32 -5.31
N PRO A 30 -14.44 1.22 -5.96
CA PRO A 30 -13.57 0.09 -6.28
C PRO A 30 -12.46 0.44 -7.29
N ASP A 31 -12.62 1.50 -8.09
CA ASP A 31 -11.56 2.06 -8.94
C ASP A 31 -10.50 2.72 -8.05
N CYS A 32 -9.62 1.91 -7.47
CA CYS A 32 -8.56 2.30 -6.54
C CYS A 32 -7.42 1.27 -6.54
N GLY A 33 -6.28 1.60 -5.92
CA GLY A 33 -5.12 0.71 -5.81
C GLY A 33 -3.99 1.10 -6.77
N TYR A 34 -3.51 0.15 -7.57
CA TYR A 34 -2.28 0.30 -8.39
C TYR A 34 -1.09 0.78 -7.54
N PRO A 35 -0.74 0.07 -6.46
CA PRO A 35 0.30 0.55 -5.56
C PRO A 35 1.69 0.48 -6.20
N TRP A 36 2.53 1.42 -5.82
CA TRP A 36 3.97 1.40 -6.07
C TRP A 36 4.70 1.84 -4.80
N SER A 37 5.76 1.13 -4.43
CA SER A 37 6.55 1.45 -3.24
C SER A 37 7.96 1.91 -3.57
N VAL A 38 8.52 2.77 -2.72
CA VAL A 38 9.93 3.17 -2.74
C VAL A 38 10.45 3.28 -1.31
N GLU A 39 11.67 2.80 -1.07
CA GLU A 39 12.37 2.98 0.19
C GLU A 39 12.87 4.43 0.30
N LEU A 40 12.69 5.04 1.48
CA LEU A 40 13.14 6.38 1.82
C LEU A 40 14.50 6.33 2.53
N ASN A 41 15.21 7.46 2.56
CA ASN A 41 16.56 7.55 3.13
C ASN A 41 16.67 7.16 4.63
N ASN A 42 15.55 7.12 5.35
CA ASN A 42 15.49 6.73 6.76
C ASN A 42 15.08 5.26 6.97
N GLY A 43 14.98 4.45 5.91
CA GLY A 43 14.56 3.04 5.97
C GLY A 43 13.04 2.83 5.96
N ASN A 44 12.24 3.90 6.02
CA ASN A 44 10.79 3.79 5.88
C ASN A 44 10.42 3.54 4.40
N VAL A 45 9.24 2.99 4.16
CA VAL A 45 8.73 2.74 2.80
C VAL A 45 7.56 3.68 2.50
N LEU A 46 7.65 4.45 1.42
CA LEU A 46 6.49 5.18 0.87
C LEU A 46 5.76 4.26 -0.10
N VAL A 47 4.48 3.97 0.18
CA VAL A 47 3.58 3.27 -0.73
C VAL A 47 2.60 4.28 -1.32
N ILE A 48 2.71 4.59 -2.61
CA ILE A 48 1.78 5.44 -3.35
C ILE A 48 0.73 4.59 -4.05
N TYR A 49 -0.49 5.10 -4.19
CA TYR A 49 -1.61 4.42 -4.84
C TYR A 49 -2.65 5.43 -5.34
N TYR A 50 -3.44 5.03 -6.33
CA TYR A 50 -4.62 5.76 -6.77
C TYR A 50 -5.80 5.51 -5.80
N TYR A 51 -6.52 6.56 -5.44
CA TYR A 51 -7.52 6.52 -4.37
C TYR A 51 -8.74 7.40 -4.68
N VAL A 52 -9.89 7.00 -4.13
CA VAL A 52 -11.14 7.78 -4.13
C VAL A 52 -11.59 8.01 -2.70
N ASN A 53 -11.58 9.26 -2.27
CA ASN A 53 -11.99 9.62 -0.92
C ASN A 53 -13.51 9.60 -0.74
N GLU A 54 -13.97 9.76 0.50
CA GLU A 54 -15.38 9.73 0.88
C GLU A 54 -16.27 10.75 0.15
N ASN A 55 -15.67 11.82 -0.40
CA ASN A 55 -16.37 12.84 -1.19
C ASN A 55 -16.39 12.52 -2.69
N GLY A 56 -15.86 11.36 -3.11
CA GLY A 56 -15.74 10.94 -4.51
C GLY A 56 -14.61 11.60 -5.29
N VAL A 57 -13.71 12.34 -4.61
CA VAL A 57 -12.55 12.97 -5.27
C VAL A 57 -11.47 11.91 -5.52
N ARG A 58 -10.97 11.90 -6.76
CA ARG A 58 -9.96 10.96 -7.27
C ARG A 58 -8.58 11.60 -7.23
N GLY A 59 -7.57 10.84 -6.82
CA GLY A 59 -6.19 11.34 -6.77
C GLY A 59 -5.15 10.26 -6.48
N ILE A 60 -3.89 10.70 -6.45
CA ILE A 60 -2.77 9.89 -5.96
C ILE A 60 -2.59 10.22 -4.47
N GLU A 61 -2.63 9.20 -3.64
CA GLU A 61 -2.35 9.28 -2.21
C GLU A 61 -1.17 8.37 -1.84
N GLY A 62 -0.67 8.47 -0.61
CA GLY A 62 0.37 7.58 -0.14
C GLY A 62 0.37 7.40 1.37
N THR A 63 0.92 6.28 1.80
CA THR A 63 1.14 5.93 3.22
C THR A 63 2.62 5.65 3.42
N ILE A 64 3.19 6.17 4.52
CA ILE A 64 4.54 5.83 4.97
C ILE A 64 4.41 4.65 5.93
N VAL A 65 5.15 3.58 5.66
CA VAL A 65 5.22 2.37 6.49
C VAL A 65 6.59 2.35 7.17
N GLU A 66 6.60 2.01 8.45
CA GLU A 66 7.80 1.88 9.28
C GLU A 66 7.84 0.50 9.96
N ASP A 67 9.05 0.03 10.25
CA ASP A 67 9.29 -1.18 11.04
C ASP A 67 9.34 -0.80 12.53
N VAL A 68 8.67 -1.57 13.41
CA VAL A 68 8.41 -1.21 14.82
C VAL A 68 8.94 -2.26 15.78
#